data_AF-A0A534VPY2-F1
#
_entry.id   AF-A0A534VPY2-F1
#
_cell.length_a   1.000
_cell.length_b   1.000
_cell.length_c   1.000
_cell.angle_alpha   90.00
_cell.angle_beta   90.00
_cell.angle_gamma   90.00
#
_symmetry.space_group_name_H-M   'P 1'
#
loop_
_entity.id
_entity.type
_entity.pdbx_description
1 polymer ?
#
loop_
_entity_poly.entity_id
_entity_poly.type
_entity_poly.pdbx_seq_one_letter_code
_entity_poly.pdbx_strand_id
1 'polypeptide(L)'
;LTIARYYTPSGRSIQEKGITPDLYVRQQPGPAAGVEDDSPRERNLPNHFKAEDAVASLVPASVSSLPKLPQQPGDPSDDFQLKSALDTLRSWQIFRAALLGHTSGGTKAASAAP
;
A
#
# COMPACT_ATOMS: atom_id res chain seq x y z
N LEU A 1 -6.74 29.20 -2.32
CA LEU A 1 -6.92 29.26 -0.85
C LEU A 1 -7.57 27.95 -0.41
N THR A 2 -6.90 27.15 0.42
CA THR A 2 -7.48 25.94 1.04
C THR A 2 -8.33 26.36 2.23
N ILE A 3 -9.60 25.94 2.29
CA ILE A 3 -10.59 26.45 3.25
C ILE A 3 -11.06 25.42 4.28
N ALA A 4 -10.65 24.17 4.13
CA ALA A 4 -11.10 23.07 4.98
C ALA A 4 -10.01 22.01 5.12
N ARG A 5 -10.18 21.14 6.13
CA ARG A 5 -9.32 20.00 6.42
C ARG A 5 -10.04 18.69 6.12
N TYR A 6 -9.29 17.70 5.66
CA TYR A 6 -9.81 16.37 5.35
C TYR A 6 -9.39 15.37 6.42
N TYR A 7 -10.36 14.63 6.96
CA TYR A 7 -10.14 13.59 7.94
C TYR A 7 -10.66 12.25 7.42
N THR A 8 -9.96 11.17 7.76
CA THR A 8 -10.45 9.80 7.58
C THR A 8 -11.63 9.54 8.53
N PRO A 9 -12.44 8.48 8.32
CA PRO A 9 -13.46 8.04 9.29
C PRO A 9 -12.89 7.76 10.68
N SER A 10 -11.59 7.43 10.77
CA SER A 10 -10.86 7.28 12.04
C SER A 10 -10.41 8.61 12.68
N GLY A 11 -10.76 9.76 12.10
CA GLY A 11 -10.44 11.09 12.64
C GLY A 11 -9.01 11.56 12.38
N ARG A 12 -8.24 10.89 11.51
CA ARG A 12 -6.86 11.27 11.18
C ARG A 12 -6.82 12.22 9.98
N SER A 13 -6.08 13.33 10.10
CA SER A 13 -5.78 14.21 8.95
C SER A 13 -4.74 13.58 8.03
N ILE A 14 -5.01 13.62 6.72
CA ILE A 14 -4.11 13.13 5.67
C ILE A 14 -3.41 14.25 4.89
N GLN A 15 -3.74 15.52 5.18
CA GLN A 15 -3.04 16.66 4.57
C GLN A 15 -1.56 16.63 4.92
N GLU A 16 -0.71 16.99 3.95
CA GLU A 16 0.77 16.84 3.94
C GLU A 16 1.34 15.42 4.05
N LYS A 17 0.74 14.56 4.87
CA LYS A 17 1.23 13.21 5.20
C LYS A 17 0.85 12.16 4.15
N GLY A 18 -0.31 12.31 3.52
CA GLY A 18 -0.89 11.29 2.64
C GLY A 18 -1.34 10.03 3.39
N ILE A 19 -1.62 8.97 2.63
CA ILE A 19 -1.96 7.64 3.15
C ILE A 19 -0.70 6.77 3.08
N THR A 20 -0.35 6.16 4.21
CA THR A 20 0.73 5.16 4.25
C THR A 20 0.19 3.86 3.64
N PRO A 21 0.80 3.31 2.58
CA PRO A 21 0.35 2.05 2.01
C PRO A 21 0.70 0.90 2.96
N ASP A 22 -0.15 -0.11 3.02
CA ASP A 22 0.13 -1.33 3.80
C ASP A 22 1.25 -2.17 3.14
N LEU A 23 1.32 -2.14 1.80
CA LEU A 23 2.32 -2.83 1.00
C LEU A 23 2.96 -1.84 0.03
N TYR A 24 4.26 -1.60 0.19
CA TYR A 24 5.02 -0.76 -0.74
C TYR A 24 5.47 -1.57 -1.95
N VAL A 25 4.99 -1.20 -3.14
CA VAL A 25 5.36 -1.85 -4.41
C VAL A 25 6.04 -0.84 -5.32
N ARG A 26 7.21 -1.20 -5.85
CA ARG A 26 7.96 -0.34 -6.78
C ARG A 26 7.26 -0.27 -8.13
N GLN A 27 7.47 0.81 -8.87
CA GLN A 27 6.93 0.98 -10.23
C GLN A 27 7.64 0.07 -11.25
N GLN A 28 8.93 -0.23 -11.06
CA GLN A 28 9.72 -1.08 -11.97
C GLN A 28 10.58 -2.11 -11.21
N PRO A 29 10.75 -3.33 -11.76
CA PRO A 29 11.66 -4.33 -11.21
C PRO A 29 13.12 -4.01 -11.54
N GLY A 30 13.99 -3.98 -10.52
CA GLY A 30 15.44 -3.72 -10.65
C GLY A 30 15.96 -2.63 -9.69
N PRO A 31 17.29 -2.43 -9.62
CA PRO A 31 17.88 -1.27 -8.96
C PRO A 31 17.69 -0.04 -9.86
N ALA A 32 16.50 0.53 -9.87
CA ALA A 32 16.25 1.81 -10.53
C ALA A 32 16.58 2.96 -9.57
N ALA A 33 17.39 3.91 -10.05
CA ALA A 33 17.60 5.21 -9.42
C ALA A 33 16.26 5.79 -8.99
N GLY A 34 16.19 6.37 -7.80
CA GLY A 34 14.97 6.93 -7.22
C GLY A 34 14.34 7.95 -8.17
N VAL A 35 13.44 7.51 -9.04
CA VAL A 35 12.57 8.39 -9.79
C VAL A 35 11.43 8.70 -8.83
N GLU A 36 11.68 9.69 -7.98
CA GLU A 36 10.64 10.24 -7.14
C GLU A 36 9.61 10.97 -7.99
N ASP A 37 8.34 10.65 -7.76
CA ASP A 37 7.20 11.27 -8.41
C ASP A 37 7.05 12.73 -7.93
N ASP A 38 7.59 13.66 -8.70
CA ASP A 38 7.60 15.11 -8.46
C ASP A 38 6.34 15.81 -8.97
N SER A 39 5.22 15.08 -8.98
CA SER A 39 3.92 15.66 -9.27
C SER A 39 3.57 16.77 -8.27
N PRO A 40 2.89 17.85 -8.70
CA PRO A 40 2.47 18.92 -7.80
C PRO A 40 1.56 18.35 -6.70
N ARG A 41 2.03 18.44 -5.46
CA ARG A 41 1.28 18.04 -4.26
C ARG A 41 0.80 19.28 -3.50
N GLU A 42 -0.30 19.15 -2.78
CA GLU A 42 -0.81 20.21 -1.89
C GLU A 42 0.25 20.72 -0.91
N ARG A 43 1.08 19.83 -0.35
CA ARG A 43 2.18 20.18 0.57
C ARG A 43 3.25 21.11 -0.03
N ASN A 44 3.35 21.16 -1.36
CA ASN A 44 4.34 21.98 -2.05
C ASN A 44 3.80 23.40 -2.34
N LEU A 45 2.51 23.68 -2.08
CA LEU A 45 1.91 25.01 -2.31
C LEU A 45 2.26 26.00 -1.18
N PRO A 46 2.40 27.30 -1.48
CA PRO A 46 2.52 28.32 -0.45
C PRO A 46 1.23 28.40 0.38
N ASN A 47 1.37 28.62 1.70
CA ASN A 47 0.26 28.70 2.66
C ASN A 47 -0.62 27.43 2.73
N HIS A 48 -0.04 26.25 2.50
CA HIS A 48 -0.72 24.98 2.80
C HIS A 48 -0.93 24.81 4.31
N PHE A 49 -1.91 23.99 4.69
CA PHE A 49 -2.13 23.66 6.09
C PHE A 49 -1.05 22.72 6.62
N LYS A 50 -0.48 23.07 7.78
CA LYS A 50 0.42 22.17 8.51
C LYS A 50 -0.35 21.10 9.25
N ALA A 51 0.15 19.87 9.25
CA ALA A 51 -0.42 18.77 10.02
C ALA A 51 -0.23 18.99 11.53
N GLU A 52 -1.29 18.83 12.31
CA GLU A 52 -1.21 18.75 13.78
C GLU A 52 -0.82 17.34 14.25
N ASP A 53 0.13 17.31 15.18
CA ASP A 53 0.60 16.18 16.00
C ASP A 53 1.13 14.90 15.34
N ALA A 54 2.03 14.26 16.10
CA ALA A 54 3.21 13.54 15.65
C ALA A 54 3.01 12.04 15.43
N VAL A 55 3.55 11.55 14.30
CA VAL A 55 4.59 10.52 14.19
C VAL A 55 5.11 10.63 12.77
N ALA A 56 6.30 11.21 12.64
CA ALA A 56 6.88 11.53 11.36
C ALA A 56 7.39 10.24 10.70
N SER A 57 6.61 9.64 9.80
CA SER A 57 7.19 8.77 8.78
C SER A 57 7.74 9.67 7.68
N LEU A 58 8.91 10.26 7.94
CA LEU A 58 9.68 11.01 6.95
C LEU A 58 10.23 10.00 5.94
N VAL A 59 9.48 9.79 4.85
CA VAL A 59 10.11 9.30 3.63
C VAL A 59 10.92 10.46 3.08
N PRO A 60 12.24 10.31 2.84
CA PRO A 60 13.05 11.39 2.30
C PRO A 60 12.49 11.80 0.93
N ALA A 61 12.46 13.12 0.72
CA ALA A 61 12.08 13.75 -0.54
C ALA A 61 13.35 14.19 -1.28
N SER A 62 13.53 13.67 -2.47
CA SER A 62 14.57 13.97 -3.45
C SER A 62 14.00 13.96 -4.88
N VAL A 63 13.51 15.12 -5.28
CA VAL A 63 13.42 15.74 -6.63
C VAL A 63 13.68 14.87 -7.88
N SER A 64 12.67 14.73 -8.76
CA SER A 64 12.70 15.18 -10.17
C SER A 64 11.50 14.66 -11.02
N SER A 65 10.77 15.61 -11.62
CA SER A 65 9.86 15.51 -12.79
C SER A 65 8.55 14.68 -12.69
N LEU A 66 7.47 15.28 -13.21
CA LEU A 66 6.12 14.69 -13.36
C LEU A 66 6.14 13.39 -14.21
N PRO A 67 5.64 12.25 -13.71
CA PRO A 67 5.24 11.15 -14.57
C PRO A 67 3.97 11.58 -15.31
N LYS A 68 4.07 11.75 -16.62
CA LYS A 68 2.93 11.92 -17.51
C LYS A 68 2.04 10.69 -17.35
N LEU A 69 0.81 10.86 -16.82
CA LEU A 69 -0.13 9.74 -16.75
C LEU A 69 -0.22 9.10 -18.14
N PRO A 70 -0.02 7.78 -18.28
CA PRO A 70 -0.17 7.11 -19.55
C PRO A 70 -1.56 7.43 -20.12
N GLN A 71 -1.62 8.02 -21.32
CA GLN A 71 -2.89 8.32 -21.97
C GLN A 71 -3.63 7.06 -22.43
N GLN A 72 -2.94 5.92 -22.41
CA GLN A 72 -3.51 4.59 -22.55
C GLN A 72 -2.90 3.67 -21.48
N PRO A 73 -3.66 2.71 -20.95
CA PRO A 73 -3.10 1.62 -20.15
C PRO A 73 -1.96 0.98 -20.95
N GLY A 74 -0.79 0.82 -20.32
CA GLY A 74 0.27 -0.02 -20.87
C GLY A 74 -0.20 -1.48 -20.97
N ASP A 75 0.63 -2.35 -21.56
CA ASP A 75 0.34 -3.78 -21.55
C ASP A 75 0.24 -4.26 -20.09
N PRO A 76 -0.90 -4.84 -19.64
CA PRO A 76 -1.02 -5.37 -18.27
C PRO A 76 0.02 -6.46 -17.98
N SER A 77 0.53 -7.11 -19.03
CA SER A 77 1.59 -8.11 -18.93
C SER A 77 2.93 -7.50 -18.51
N ASP A 78 3.13 -6.19 -18.63
CA ASP A 78 4.35 -5.48 -18.22
C ASP A 78 4.20 -4.75 -16.88
N ASP A 79 2.98 -4.68 -16.33
CA ASP A 79 2.69 -4.00 -15.07
C ASP A 79 3.16 -4.82 -13.86
N PHE A 80 4.23 -4.35 -13.22
CA PHE A 80 4.79 -4.98 -12.03
C PHE A 80 3.89 -4.86 -10.80
N GLN A 81 3.15 -3.76 -10.66
CA GLN A 81 2.25 -3.53 -9.53
C GLN A 81 1.05 -4.47 -9.62
N LEU A 82 0.51 -4.65 -10.83
CA LEU A 82 -0.57 -5.60 -11.09
C LEU A 82 -0.15 -7.04 -10.77
N LYS A 83 1.02 -7.48 -11.24
CA LYS A 83 1.56 -8.81 -10.92
C LYS A 83 1.73 -9.01 -9.42
N SER A 84 2.34 -8.03 -8.74
CA SER A 84 2.55 -8.07 -7.29
C SER A 84 1.23 -8.19 -6.52
N ALA A 85 0.19 -7.47 -6.95
CA ALA A 85 -1.14 -7.56 -6.36
C ALA A 85 -1.75 -8.96 -6.52
N LEU A 86 -1.67 -9.53 -7.72
CA LEU A 86 -2.18 -10.87 -8.02
C LEU A 86 -1.47 -11.94 -7.18
N ASP A 87 -0.15 -11.87 -7.06
CA ASP A 87 0.66 -12.80 -6.27
C ASP A 87 0.36 -12.68 -4.78
N THR A 88 0.15 -11.45 -4.28
CA THR A 88 -0.25 -11.20 -2.89
C THR A 88 -1.63 -11.81 -2.60
N LEU A 89 -2.60 -11.67 -3.50
CA LEU A 89 -3.94 -12.24 -3.32
C LEU A 89 -3.93 -13.78 -3.37
N ARG A 90 -3.20 -14.37 -4.32
CA ARG A 90 -3.08 -15.84 -4.44
C ARG A 90 -2.37 -16.45 -3.23
N SER A 91 -1.27 -15.85 -2.81
CA SER A 91 -0.54 -16.30 -1.62
C SER A 91 -1.40 -16.19 -0.36
N TRP A 92 -2.18 -15.11 -0.21
CA TRP A 92 -3.14 -14.98 0.88
C TRP A 92 -4.21 -16.06 0.88
N GLN A 93 -4.75 -16.44 -0.29
CA GLN A 93 -5.72 -17.53 -0.39
C GLN A 93 -5.15 -18.87 0.08
N ILE A 94 -3.92 -19.20 -0.34
CA ILE A 94 -3.21 -20.42 0.08
C ILE A 94 -2.93 -20.38 1.58
N PHE A 95 -2.39 -19.26 2.07
CA PHE A 95 -2.10 -19.07 3.49
C PHE A 95 -3.36 -19.21 4.35
N ARG A 96 -4.46 -18.57 3.94
CA ARG A 96 -5.76 -18.67 4.62
C ARG A 96 -6.30 -20.10 4.62
N ALA A 97 -6.19 -20.82 3.51
CA ALA A 97 -6.61 -22.22 3.42
C ALA A 97 -5.78 -23.11 4.36
N ALA A 98 -4.46 -22.90 4.43
CA ALA A 98 -3.58 -23.63 5.34
C ALA A 98 -3.86 -23.30 6.82
N LEU A 99 -4.08 -22.03 7.16
CA LEU A 99 -4.34 -21.57 8.54
C LEU A 99 -5.70 -22.04 9.08
N LEU A 100 -6.75 -21.98 8.25
CA LEU A 100 -8.12 -22.36 8.65
C LEU A 100 -8.42 -23.87 8.45
N GLY A 101 -7.61 -24.57 7.65
CA GLY A 101 -7.80 -25.98 7.29
C GLY A 101 -7.38 -27.02 8.33
N HIS A 102 -6.86 -26.64 9.51
CA HIS A 102 -6.36 -27.57 10.53
C HIS A 102 -7.33 -27.87 11.70
N THR A 103 -8.63 -27.54 11.62
CA THR A 103 -9.59 -27.79 12.72
C THR A 103 -10.62 -28.90 12.45
N SER A 104 -10.29 -29.89 11.61
CA SER A 104 -11.12 -31.10 11.50
C SER A 104 -10.26 -32.37 11.55
N GLY A 105 -10.06 -32.87 12.76
CA GLY A 105 -9.35 -34.12 13.04
C GLY A 105 -9.74 -34.62 14.42
N GLY A 106 -11.04 -34.85 14.62
CA GLY A 106 -11.61 -35.40 15.84
C GLY A 106 -10.93 -36.71 16.23
N THR A 107 -10.58 -36.79 17.50
CA THR A 107 -9.99 -37.94 18.18
C THR A 107 -10.85 -39.19 18.01
N LYS A 108 -10.46 -40.13 17.15
CA LYS A 108 -10.99 -41.50 17.20
C LYS A 108 -10.27 -42.25 18.30
N ALA A 109 -10.67 -42.02 19.55
CA ALA A 109 -10.37 -42.90 20.67
C ALA A 109 -11.19 -44.19 20.47
N ALA A 110 -10.62 -45.15 19.75
CA ALA A 110 -11.16 -46.51 19.71
C ALA A 110 -10.70 -47.23 20.99
N SER A 111 -11.64 -47.27 21.94
CA SER A 111 -11.70 -48.20 23.06
C SER A 111 -11.40 -49.64 22.60
N ALA A 112 -10.27 -50.18 23.06
CA ALA A 112 -10.06 -51.62 23.16
C ALA A 112 -9.97 -51.95 24.66
N ALA A 113 -10.95 -52.69 25.15
CA ALA A 113 -11.03 -53.25 26.49
C ALA A 113 -11.37 -54.76 26.35
N PRO A 114 -11.06 -55.56 27.37
CA PRO A 114 -10.18 -56.74 27.29
C PRO A 114 -10.82 -58.04 26.82
#